data_AF-A0A8B9QS72-F1
#
_entry.id   AF-A0A8B9QS72-F1
#
_cell.length_a   1.000
_cell.length_b   1.000
_cell.length_c   1.000
_cell.angle_alpha   90.00
_cell.angle_beta   90.00
_cell.angle_gamma   90.00
#
_symmetry.space_group_name_H-M   'P 1'
#
loop_
_entity.id
_entity.type
_entity.pdbx_description
1 polymer ?
#
loop_
_entity_poly.entity_id
_entity_poly.type
_entity_poly.pdbx_seq_one_letter_code
_entity_poly.pdbx_strand_id
1 'polypeptide(L)'
;MKTDLELALDCAINIYHQYSVKKPLDDYLSRGEFRALLTENAKPFLTNTKPVRAKLFKETDINKDRELSFEEFCIVLAKVTDDAHRIIHGSDRCAPEAD
;
A
#
# COMPACT_ATOMS: atom_id res chain seq x y z
N MET A 1 -0.17 10.08 25.46
CA MET A 1 -1.36 9.57 24.77
C MET A 1 -1.18 9.95 23.31
N LYS A 2 -1.35 9.00 22.38
CA LYS A 2 -1.22 9.29 20.94
C LYS A 2 -2.51 9.89 20.41
N THR A 3 -2.41 10.80 19.45
CA THR A 3 -3.52 11.35 18.66
C THR A 3 -4.01 10.33 17.62
N ASP A 4 -5.19 10.57 17.04
CA ASP A 4 -5.76 9.67 16.03
C ASP A 4 -4.85 9.47 14.81
N LEU A 5 -4.16 10.54 14.38
CA LEU A 5 -3.22 10.46 13.26
C LEU A 5 -2.00 9.59 13.62
N GLU A 6 -1.42 9.79 14.81
CA GLU A 6 -0.29 8.97 15.27
C GLU A 6 -0.69 7.49 15.39
N LEU A 7 -1.90 7.20 15.88
CA LEU A 7 -2.43 5.83 15.95
C LEU A 7 -2.65 5.21 14.57
N ALA A 8 -3.13 5.98 13.60
CA ALA A 8 -3.31 5.52 12.23
C ALA A 8 -1.96 5.21 11.55
N LEU A 9 -0.96 6.06 11.74
CA LEU A 9 0.40 5.86 11.23
C LEU A 9 1.07 4.65 11.89
N ASP A 10 0.97 4.49 13.22
CA ASP A 10 1.43 3.29 13.92
C ASP A 10 0.80 2.02 13.33
N CYS A 11 -0.51 2.06 13.06
CA CYS A 11 -1.23 0.92 12.49
C CYS A 11 -0.69 0.56 11.11
N ALA A 12 -0.48 1.55 10.24
CA ALA A 12 0.10 1.33 8.90
C ALA A 12 1.51 0.74 8.97
N ILE A 13 2.37 1.27 9.86
CA ILE A 13 3.74 0.78 10.10
C ILE A 13 3.70 -0.67 10.62
N ASN A 14 2.83 -0.95 11.59
CA ASN A 14 2.71 -2.30 12.16
C ASN A 14 2.22 -3.31 11.13
N ILE A 15 1.27 -2.95 10.27
CA ILE A 15 0.83 -3.80 9.17
C ILE A 15 1.98 -4.07 8.21
N TYR A 16 2.77 -3.06 7.83
CA TYR A 16 3.96 -3.28 7.00
C TYR A 16 4.90 -4.33 7.59
N HIS A 17 5.28 -4.16 8.87
CA HIS A 17 6.18 -5.08 9.56
C HIS A 17 5.61 -6.50 9.73
N GLN A 18 4.28 -6.67 9.84
CA GLN A 18 3.67 -8.00 9.90
C GLN A 18 3.97 -8.85 8.64
N TYR A 19 4.19 -8.21 7.49
CA TYR A 19 4.50 -8.90 6.24
C TYR A 19 5.97 -8.84 5.84
N SER A 20 6.73 -7.80 6.22
CA SER A 20 8.16 -7.68 5.87
C SER A 20 9.07 -8.60 6.71
N VAL A 21 8.61 -9.12 7.85
CA VAL A 21 9.45 -9.86 8.82
C VAL A 21 9.68 -11.35 8.48
N LYS A 22 9.23 -11.88 7.33
CA LYS A 22 9.39 -13.32 7.04
C LYS A 22 10.85 -13.77 6.90
N LYS A 23 11.79 -12.83 6.75
CA LYS A 23 13.19 -13.03 7.14
C LYS A 23 13.57 -11.96 8.18
N PRO A 24 14.10 -12.33 9.36
CA PRO A 24 14.34 -11.39 10.46
C PRO A 24 15.37 -10.28 10.21
N LEU A 25 15.97 -10.22 9.02
CA LEU A 25 16.91 -9.19 8.57
C LEU A 25 16.45 -8.45 7.31
N ASP A 26 15.36 -8.89 6.65
CA ASP A 26 14.74 -8.14 5.56
C ASP A 26 13.67 -7.23 6.16
N ASP A 27 13.82 -5.92 5.99
CA ASP A 27 12.76 -4.95 6.28
C ASP A 27 12.10 -4.47 4.98
N TYR A 28 11.83 -5.43 4.10
CA TYR A 28 11.29 -5.21 2.76
C TYR A 28 10.08 -6.08 2.50
N LEU A 29 9.19 -5.62 1.64
CA LEU A 29 8.10 -6.44 1.11
C LEU A 29 8.52 -7.03 -0.24
N SER A 30 8.72 -8.34 -0.30
CA SER A 30 8.74 -9.03 -1.58
C SER A 30 7.39 -8.88 -2.28
N ARG A 31 7.36 -9.14 -3.60
CA ARG A 31 6.12 -9.13 -4.39
C ARG A 31 5.02 -10.03 -3.81
N GLY A 32 5.39 -11.15 -3.18
CA GLY A 32 4.47 -12.09 -2.55
C GLY A 32 3.85 -11.52 -1.27
N GLU A 33 4.69 -10.93 -0.42
CA GLU A 33 4.28 -10.29 0.84
C GLU A 33 3.42 -9.06 0.59
N PHE A 34 3.84 -8.19 -0.33
CA PHE A 34 3.05 -7.05 -0.76
C PHE A 34 1.64 -7.46 -1.21
N ARG A 35 1.55 -8.53 -2.01
CA ARG A 35 0.26 -9.05 -2.46
C ARG A 35 -0.59 -9.57 -1.30
N ALA A 36 0.01 -10.26 -0.33
CA ALA A 36 -0.70 -10.76 0.85
C ALA A 36 -1.23 -9.60 1.70
N LEU A 37 -0.37 -8.64 2.03
CA LEU A 37 -0.70 -7.41 2.78
C LEU A 37 -1.93 -6.72 2.19
N LEU A 38 -1.90 -6.46 0.89
CA LEU A 38 -2.98 -5.80 0.17
C LEU A 38 -4.27 -6.62 0.13
N THR A 39 -4.16 -7.94 -0.04
CA THR A 39 -5.33 -8.83 -0.12
C THR A 39 -6.04 -8.95 1.23
N GLU A 40 -5.30 -8.89 2.33
CA GLU A 40 -5.83 -9.06 3.68
C GLU A 40 -6.33 -7.73 4.27
N ASN A 41 -5.63 -6.62 4.02
CA ASN A 41 -5.87 -5.34 4.70
C ASN A 41 -6.51 -4.24 3.83
N ALA A 42 -6.52 -4.38 2.50
CA ALA A 42 -7.00 -3.35 1.57
C ALA A 42 -8.13 -3.83 0.63
N LYS A 43 -8.95 -4.78 1.08
CA LYS A 43 -10.03 -5.41 0.27
C LYS A 43 -10.99 -4.41 -0.39
N PRO A 44 -11.52 -3.37 0.30
CA PRO A 44 -12.42 -2.40 -0.34
C PRO A 44 -11.77 -1.66 -1.51
N PHE A 45 -10.47 -1.37 -1.39
CA PHE A 45 -9.66 -0.67 -2.40
C PHE A 45 -9.16 -1.61 -3.51
N LEU A 46 -9.29 -2.93 -3.39
CA LEU A 46 -8.65 -3.87 -4.33
C LEU A 46 -9.59 -4.95 -4.84
N THR A 47 -10.90 -4.69 -4.73
CA THR A 47 -11.95 -5.50 -5.37
C THR A 47 -11.61 -5.70 -6.85
N ASN A 48 -11.12 -6.91 -7.14
CA ASN A 48 -11.00 -7.53 -8.45
C ASN A 48 -9.91 -7.07 -9.45
N THR A 49 -8.71 -6.68 -8.98
CA THR A 49 -7.66 -6.23 -9.92
C THR A 49 -6.26 -6.80 -9.62
N LYS A 50 -6.06 -8.10 -9.93
CA LYS A 50 -4.69 -8.67 -10.10
C LYS A 50 -3.76 -7.77 -10.94
N PRO A 51 -4.19 -7.21 -12.10
CA PRO A 51 -3.33 -6.32 -12.89
C PRO A 51 -2.94 -5.04 -12.15
N VAL A 52 -3.83 -4.46 -11.33
CA VAL A 52 -3.55 -3.21 -10.60
C VAL A 52 -2.48 -3.43 -9.53
N ARG A 53 -2.55 -4.52 -8.76
CA ARG A 53 -1.50 -4.81 -7.75
C ARG A 53 -0.12 -5.02 -8.39
N ALA A 54 -0.07 -5.72 -9.53
CA ALA A 54 1.18 -5.95 -10.24
C ALA A 54 1.75 -4.66 -10.83
N LYS A 55 0.89 -3.79 -11.35
CA LYS A 55 1.27 -2.46 -11.86
C LYS A 55 1.76 -1.57 -10.72
N LEU A 56 1.02 -1.51 -9.62
CA LEU A 56 1.36 -0.72 -8.44
C LEU A 56 2.72 -1.10 -7.87
N PHE A 57 2.97 -2.41 -7.67
CA PHE A 57 4.28 -2.88 -7.22
C PHE A 57 5.41 -2.41 -8.15
N LYS A 58 5.23 -2.56 -9.47
CA LYS A 58 6.25 -2.16 -10.46
C LYS A 58 6.47 -0.65 -10.50
N GLU A 59 5.42 0.14 -10.25
CA GLU A 59 5.53 1.60 -10.20
C GLU A 59 6.25 2.10 -8.94
N THR A 60 6.13 1.37 -7.83
CA THR A 60 6.69 1.78 -6.55
C THR A 60 8.03 1.13 -6.23
N ASP A 61 8.42 0.06 -6.91
CA ASP A 61 9.78 -0.51 -6.90
C ASP A 61 10.72 0.41 -7.71
N ILE A 62 11.14 1.52 -7.09
CA ILE A 62 11.87 2.62 -7.72
C ILE A 62 13.31 2.18 -8.01
N ASN A 63 13.93 1.53 -7.02
CA ASN A 63 15.32 1.07 -7.12
C ASN A 63 15.45 -0.22 -7.97
N LYS A 64 14.33 -0.90 -8.27
CA LYS A 64 14.23 -2.11 -9.11
C LYS A 64 14.88 -3.35 -8.48
N ASP A 65 14.97 -3.41 -7.16
CA ASP A 65 15.49 -4.57 -6.42
C ASP A 65 14.47 -5.72 -6.29
N ARG A 66 13.22 -5.47 -6.72
CA ARG A 66 12.08 -6.41 -6.69
C ARG A 66 11.52 -6.65 -5.29
N GLU A 67 11.80 -5.75 -4.37
CA GLU A 67 11.19 -5.64 -3.07
C GLU A 67 10.66 -4.22 -2.89
N LEU A 68 10.02 -3.91 -1.77
CA LEU A 68 9.61 -2.54 -1.45
C LEU A 68 10.14 -2.23 -0.06
N SER A 69 10.95 -1.19 0.03
CA SER A 69 11.27 -0.54 1.30
C SER A 69 10.03 0.15 1.90
N PHE A 70 10.11 0.57 3.16
CA PHE A 70 9.03 1.36 3.75
C PHE A 70 8.82 2.70 3.03
N GLU A 71 9.87 3.32 2.50
CA GLU A 71 9.79 4.55 1.71
C GLU A 71 8.98 4.34 0.42
N GLU A 72 9.27 3.27 -0.32
CA GLU A 72 8.52 2.90 -1.52
C GLU A 72 7.07 2.48 -1.18
N PHE A 73 6.86 1.84 -0.03
CA PHE A 73 5.53 1.53 0.47
C PHE A 73 4.72 2.78 0.87
N CYS A 74 5.35 3.87 1.31
CA CYS A 74 4.65 5.13 1.57
C CYS A 74 3.99 5.69 0.30
N ILE A 75 4.57 5.46 -0.88
CA ILE A 75 3.97 5.83 -2.17
C ILE A 75 2.71 5.01 -2.43
N VAL A 76 2.72 3.73 -2.06
CA VAL A 76 1.52 2.88 -2.11
C VAL A 76 0.44 3.44 -1.20
N LEU A 77 0.77 3.80 0.05
CA LEU A 77 -0.18 4.39 0.99
C LEU A 77 -0.80 5.67 0.45
N ALA A 78 0.01 6.56 -0.13
CA ALA A 78 -0.47 7.79 -0.76
C ALA A 78 -1.49 7.51 -1.87
N LYS A 79 -1.16 6.61 -2.82
CA LYS A 79 -2.04 6.23 -3.93
C LYS A 79 -3.34 5.57 -3.45
N VAL A 80 -3.28 4.70 -2.45
CA VAL A 80 -4.46 4.02 -1.90
C VAL A 80 -5.34 4.99 -1.12
N THR A 81 -4.74 5.91 -0.35
CA THR A 81 -5.48 6.93 0.40
C THR A 81 -6.18 7.91 -0.53
N ASP A 82 -5.54 8.29 -1.63
CA ASP A 82 -6.16 9.10 -2.68
C ASP A 82 -7.34 8.39 -3.35
N ASP A 83 -7.20 7.12 -3.75
CA ASP A 83 -8.33 6.33 -4.30
C ASP A 83 -9.47 6.18 -3.28
N ALA A 84 -9.15 5.98 -2.00
CA ALA A 84 -10.11 5.93 -0.92
C ALA A 84 -10.91 7.24 -0.80
N HIS A 85 -10.21 8.38 -0.83
CA HIS A 85 -10.80 9.70 -0.79
C HIS A 85 -11.73 9.95 -1.99
N ARG A 86 -11.31 9.57 -3.20
CA ARG A 86 -12.13 9.64 -4.42
C ARG A 86 -13.43 8.82 -4.31
N ILE A 87 -13.35 7.61 -3.76
CA ILE A 87 -14.52 6.74 -3.56
C ILE A 87 -15.53 7.40 -2.61
N ILE A 88 -15.07 8.08 -1.56
CA ILE A 88 -15.96 8.82 -0.63
C ILE A 88 -16.72 9.94 -1.36
N HIS A 89 -16.09 10.57 -2.36
CA HIS A 89 -16.72 11.57 -3.22
C HIS A 89 -17.53 11.00 -4.39
N GLY A 90 -17.61 9.67 -4.54
CA GLY A 90 -18.31 9.01 -5.64
C GLY A 90 -17.63 9.17 -7.00
N SER A 91 -16.34 9.53 -7.02
CA SER A 91 -15.54 9.67 -8.25
C SER A 91 -15.12 8.31 -8.84
N ASP A 92 -14.81 8.30 -10.13
CA ASP A 92 -14.27 7.13 -10.80
C ASP A 92 -12.90 6.73 -10.22
N ARG A 93 -12.72 5.41 -10.05
CA ARG A 93 -11.49 4.84 -9.48
C ARG A 93 -10.31 5.01 -10.43
N CYS A 94 -9.13 5.30 -9.88
CA CYS A 94 -7.88 5.41 -10.65
C CYS A 94 -7.89 6.44 -11.81
N ALA A 95 -8.80 7.41 -11.82
CA ALA A 95 -8.82 8.51 -12.78
C ALA A 95 -7.89 9.67 -12.34
N PRO A 96 -7.30 10.44 -13.26
CA PRO A 96 -6.62 11.70 -12.93
C PRO A 96 -7.57 12.64 -12.17
N GLU A 97 -7.02 13.58 -11.41
CA GLU A 97 -7.82 14.71 -10.90
C GLU A 97 -8.46 15.45 -12.06
N ALA A 98 -9.79 15.59 -11.99
CA ALA A 98 -10.50 16.55 -12.81
C ALA A 98 -10.47 17.86 -12.03
N ASP A 99 -9.47 18.69 -12.35
CA ASP A 99 -9.37 20.07 -11.85
C ASP A 99 -10.58 20.91 -12.29
#